data_AF-A0A9D5QBF4-F1
#
_entry.id   AF-A0A9D5QBF4-F1
#
_cell.length_a   1.000
_cell.length_b   1.000
_cell.length_c   1.000
_cell.angle_alpha   90.00
_cell.angle_beta   90.00
_cell.angle_gamma   90.00
#
_symmetry.space_group_name_H-M   'P 1'
#
loop_
_entity.id
_entity.type
_entity.pdbx_description
1 polymer ?
#
loop_
_entity_poly.entity_id
_entity_poly.type
_entity_poly.pdbx_seq_one_letter_code
_entity_poly.pdbx_strand_id
1 'polypeptide(L)'
;MFALGHAVEPPDGFQGAAWGASPAEVRAAAELDAWRRINEPNDFPPAVGITTYSARTEIAGYPATVKYYFFGEKFFQATIAFDFSNLENFDFNYNVFISVDRYYRAIHDQTIT
;
A
#
# COMPACT_ATOMS: atom_id res chain seq x y z
N MET A 1 -0.82 -10.63 -37.84
CA MET A 1 0.42 -10.59 -37.05
C MET A 1 0.03 -9.97 -35.71
N PHE A 2 -0.22 -10.79 -34.69
CA PHE A 2 -0.66 -10.32 -33.38
C PHE A 2 0.58 -9.96 -32.54
N ALA A 3 0.64 -8.72 -32.07
CA ALA A 3 1.68 -8.30 -31.14
C ALA A 3 1.50 -9.07 -29.82
N LEU A 4 2.54 -9.81 -29.43
CA LEU A 4 2.63 -10.44 -28.12
C LEU A 4 2.61 -9.32 -27.07
N GLY A 5 1.62 -9.36 -26.17
CA GLY A 5 1.56 -8.44 -25.04
C GLY A 5 2.85 -8.54 -24.24
N HIS A 6 3.49 -7.40 -23.97
CA HIS A 6 4.55 -7.34 -22.98
C HIS A 6 3.98 -7.88 -21.67
N ALA A 7 4.48 -9.02 -21.21
CA ALA A 7 4.27 -9.42 -19.83
C ALA A 7 4.83 -8.29 -18.97
N VAL A 8 3.96 -7.54 -18.30
CA VAL A 8 4.37 -6.54 -17.33
C VAL A 8 5.21 -7.28 -16.29
N GLU A 9 6.50 -6.96 -16.19
CA GLU A 9 7.33 -7.51 -15.13
C GLU A 9 6.60 -7.22 -13.81
N PRO A 10 6.33 -8.25 -12.98
CA PRO A 10 5.64 -8.04 -11.73
C PRO A 10 6.42 -6.99 -10.95
N PRO A 11 5.74 -6.02 -10.32
CA PRO A 11 6.43 -4.95 -9.60
C PRO A 11 7.43 -5.55 -8.62
N ASP A 12 8.63 -4.98 -8.53
CA ASP A 12 9.75 -5.55 -7.78
C ASP A 12 9.47 -5.74 -6.29
N GLY A 13 8.41 -5.11 -5.76
CA GLY A 13 8.07 -5.16 -4.35
C GLY A 13 7.39 -3.89 -3.86
N PHE A 14 7.62 -3.56 -2.59
CA PHE A 14 7.18 -2.31 -1.97
C PHE A 14 8.30 -1.71 -1.10
N GLN A 15 8.61 -0.42 -1.28
CA GLN A 15 9.65 0.30 -0.54
C GLN A 15 11.00 -0.47 -0.48
N GLY A 16 11.44 -1.00 -1.63
CA GLY A 16 12.70 -1.76 -1.74
C GLY A 16 12.63 -3.21 -1.24
N ALA A 17 11.54 -3.61 -0.59
CA ALA A 17 11.35 -4.97 -0.13
C ALA A 17 10.67 -5.85 -1.20
N ALA A 18 11.34 -6.93 -1.61
CA ALA A 18 10.83 -7.84 -2.62
C ALA A 18 9.61 -8.64 -2.14
N TRP A 19 8.70 -8.98 -3.06
CA TRP A 19 7.65 -9.95 -2.76
C TRP A 19 8.27 -11.30 -2.36
N GLY A 20 7.68 -11.94 -1.36
CA GLY A 20 8.18 -13.17 -0.76
C GLY A 20 9.23 -12.98 0.34
N ALA A 21 9.72 -11.76 0.55
CA ALA A 21 10.66 -11.46 1.64
C ALA A 21 10.05 -11.73 3.03
N SER A 22 10.91 -12.10 3.96
CA SER A 22 10.57 -12.27 5.37
C SER A 22 10.28 -10.93 6.07
N PRO A 23 9.59 -10.92 7.23
CA PRO A 23 9.38 -9.69 7.99
C PRO A 23 10.66 -8.94 8.34
N ALA A 24 11.76 -9.66 8.59
CA ALA A 24 13.05 -9.06 8.90
C ALA A 24 13.68 -8.39 7.67
N GLU A 25 13.61 -9.04 6.50
CA GLU A 25 14.08 -8.47 5.24
C GLU A 25 13.27 -7.24 4.83
N VAL A 26 11.94 -7.29 4.97
CA VAL A 26 11.06 -6.13 4.72
C VAL A 26 11.42 -4.96 5.63
N ARG A 27 11.56 -5.20 6.93
CA ARG A 27 11.92 -4.15 7.90
C ARG A 27 13.26 -3.49 7.57
N ALA A 28 14.25 -4.29 7.18
CA ALA A 28 15.59 -3.81 6.84
C ALA A 28 15.58 -3.02 5.52
N ALA A 29 14.92 -3.54 4.49
CA ALA A 29 14.89 -2.93 3.15
C ALA A 29 14.13 -1.60 3.13
N ALA A 30 13.04 -1.48 3.90
CA ALA A 30 12.22 -0.27 3.96
C ALA A 30 12.64 0.70 5.10
N GLU A 31 13.77 0.43 5.78
CA GLU A 31 14.32 1.27 6.86
C GLU A 31 13.27 1.69 7.92
N LEU A 32 12.42 0.73 8.32
CA LEU A 32 11.20 1.04 9.08
C LEU A 32 11.47 1.19 10.59
N ASP A 33 11.20 2.39 11.07
CA ASP A 33 11.05 2.68 12.49
C ASP A 33 9.67 2.28 13.03
N ALA A 34 9.59 2.01 14.34
CA ALA A 34 8.35 1.65 15.04
C ALA A 34 7.60 0.41 14.46
N TRP A 35 8.33 -0.54 13.88
CA TRP A 35 7.81 -1.80 13.36
C TRP A 35 7.12 -2.63 14.45
N ARG A 36 5.80 -2.83 14.33
CA ARG A 36 4.98 -3.53 15.33
C ARG A 36 4.11 -4.61 14.70
N ARG A 37 4.14 -5.81 15.27
CA ARG A 37 3.17 -6.87 14.93
C ARG A 37 1.76 -6.47 15.37
N ILE A 38 0.78 -6.71 14.53
CA ILE A 38 -0.64 -6.59 14.86
C ILE A 38 -1.14 -8.00 15.18
N ASN A 39 -1.50 -8.24 16.44
CA ASN A 39 -1.88 -9.58 16.91
C ASN A 39 -3.29 -9.99 16.47
N GLU A 40 -4.18 -9.02 16.25
CA GLU A 40 -5.57 -9.24 15.82
C GLU A 40 -5.91 -8.25 14.69
N PRO A 41 -5.43 -8.50 13.46
CA PRO A 41 -5.82 -7.67 12.34
C PRO A 41 -7.29 -7.94 11.96
N ASN A 42 -8.14 -6.91 11.98
CA ASN A 42 -9.52 -6.99 11.50
C ASN A 42 -9.62 -7.13 9.96
N ASP A 43 -8.48 -7.06 9.26
CA ASP A 43 -8.43 -7.05 7.80
C ASP A 43 -8.65 -8.45 7.19
N PHE A 44 -8.38 -9.52 7.96
CA PHE A 44 -8.50 -10.91 7.49
C PHE A 44 -9.09 -11.83 8.57
N PRO A 45 -9.88 -12.86 8.20
CA PRO A 45 -10.29 -13.90 9.14
C PRO A 45 -9.07 -14.62 9.74
N PRO A 46 -9.05 -14.93 11.05
CA PRO A 46 -7.91 -15.59 11.70
C PRO A 46 -7.49 -16.91 11.05
N ALA A 47 -8.45 -17.63 10.47
CA ALA A 47 -8.24 -18.91 9.80
C ALA A 47 -7.31 -18.84 8.58
N VAL A 48 -7.12 -17.65 8.00
CA VAL A 48 -6.26 -17.45 6.81
C VAL A 48 -4.77 -17.48 7.20
N GLY A 49 -4.43 -17.24 8.48
CA GLY A 49 -3.05 -17.28 8.95
C GLY A 49 -2.17 -16.14 8.43
N ILE A 50 -2.78 -14.99 8.12
CA ILE A 50 -2.02 -13.79 7.74
C ILE A 50 -1.39 -13.15 8.97
N THR A 51 -0.07 -13.01 8.97
CA THR A 51 0.63 -12.17 9.94
C THR A 51 0.70 -10.75 9.41
N THR A 52 0.34 -9.78 10.24
CA THR A 52 0.37 -8.36 9.87
C THR A 52 1.35 -7.60 10.75
N TYR A 53 2.13 -6.71 10.14
CA TYR A 53 2.96 -5.73 10.81
C TYR A 53 2.55 -4.32 10.38
N SER A 54 2.80 -3.33 11.23
CA SER A 54 2.58 -1.92 10.92
C SER A 54 3.81 -1.10 11.25
N ALA A 55 4.05 -0.09 10.42
CA ALA A 55 5.04 0.95 10.66
C ALA A 55 4.44 2.32 10.35
N ARG A 56 4.93 3.34 11.07
CA ARG A 56 4.70 4.74 10.73
C ARG A 56 5.90 5.23 9.94
N THR A 57 5.66 5.92 8.83
CA THR A 57 6.70 6.42 7.94
C THR A 57 6.21 7.70 7.25
N GLU A 58 7.04 8.25 6.39
CA GLU A 58 6.71 9.36 5.50
C GLU A 58 6.74 8.85 4.06
N ILE A 59 5.69 9.15 3.29
CA ILE A 59 5.63 8.85 1.86
C ILE A 59 5.33 10.15 1.13
N ALA A 60 6.28 10.57 0.29
CA ALA A 60 6.20 11.81 -0.49
C ALA A 60 5.94 13.06 0.38
N GLY A 61 6.55 13.16 1.57
CA GLY A 61 6.37 14.30 2.48
C GLY A 61 5.14 14.22 3.40
N TYR A 62 4.35 13.15 3.31
CA TYR A 62 3.14 12.99 4.11
C TYR A 62 3.30 11.87 5.14
N PRO A 63 2.92 12.10 6.42
CA PRO A 63 2.84 11.05 7.40
C PRO A 63 1.89 9.94 6.93
N ALA A 64 2.34 8.71 7.00
CA ALA A 64 1.57 7.55 6.61
C ALA A 64 1.77 6.40 7.59
N THR A 65 0.73 5.60 7.77
CA THR A 65 0.82 4.28 8.41
C THR A 65 0.75 3.23 7.32
N VAL A 66 1.77 2.37 7.27
CA VAL A 66 1.81 1.23 6.35
C VAL A 66 1.54 -0.03 7.14
N LYS A 67 0.68 -0.90 6.60
CA LYS A 67 0.54 -2.29 7.05
C LYS A 67 1.17 -3.23 6.02
N TYR A 68 1.91 -4.22 6.51
CA TYR A 68 2.60 -5.23 5.73
C TYR A 68 2.02 -6.59 6.08
N TYR A 69 1.64 -7.37 5.06
CA TYR A 69 0.94 -8.63 5.20
C TYR A 69 1.82 -9.79 4.73
N PHE A 70 1.81 -10.86 5.52
CA PHE A 70 2.65 -12.03 5.32
C PHE A 70 1.81 -13.30 5.42
N PHE A 71 1.98 -14.20 4.44
CA PHE A 71 1.41 -15.55 4.49
C PHE A 71 2.55 -16.55 4.60
N GLY A 72 2.59 -17.34 5.68
CA GLY A 72 3.70 -18.27 5.94
C GLY A 72 5.07 -17.58 5.92
N GLU A 73 5.19 -16.43 6.60
CA GLU A 73 6.38 -15.57 6.65
C GLU A 73 6.79 -14.92 5.32
N LYS A 74 5.98 -15.02 4.27
CA LYS A 74 6.29 -14.41 2.97
C LYS A 74 5.46 -13.16 2.73
N PHE A 75 6.13 -12.03 2.49
CA PHE A 75 5.52 -10.77 2.14
C PHE A 75 4.74 -10.88 0.84
N PHE A 76 3.49 -10.43 0.81
CA PHE A 76 2.69 -10.49 -0.42
C PHE A 76 1.86 -9.22 -0.68
N GLN A 77 1.71 -8.34 0.30
CA GLN A 77 0.91 -7.14 0.17
C GLN A 77 1.30 -6.10 1.21
N ALA A 78 1.23 -4.82 0.84
CA ALA A 78 1.20 -3.70 1.77
C ALA A 78 0.00 -2.79 1.51
N THR A 79 -0.53 -2.15 2.55
CA THR A 79 -1.54 -1.09 2.44
C THR A 79 -1.04 0.18 3.12
N ILE A 80 -1.40 1.32 2.56
CA ILE A 80 -0.96 2.64 3.03
C ILE A 80 -2.19 3.42 3.45
N ALA A 81 -2.14 4.00 4.65
CA ALA A 81 -3.10 4.99 5.12
C ALA A 81 -2.36 6.31 5.35
N PHE A 82 -2.65 7.32 4.53
CA PHE A 82 -2.12 8.67 4.70
C PHE A 82 -2.88 9.42 5.80
N ASP A 83 -2.16 10.18 6.61
CA ASP A 83 -2.72 11.13 7.55
C ASP A 83 -2.82 12.51 6.87
N PHE A 84 -4.05 12.89 6.50
CA PHE A 84 -4.37 14.18 5.90
C PHE A 84 -5.00 15.16 6.91
N SER A 85 -4.83 14.95 8.21
CA SER A 85 -5.39 15.85 9.24
C SER A 85 -4.93 17.30 9.05
N ASN A 86 -3.76 17.52 8.43
CA ASN A 86 -3.24 18.84 8.06
C ASN A 86 -3.95 19.49 6.86
N LEU A 87 -4.71 18.74 6.07
CA LEU A 87 -5.47 19.21 4.92
C LEU A 87 -6.93 19.53 5.25
N GLU A 88 -7.40 19.24 6.47
CA GLU A 88 -8.79 19.49 6.89
C GLU A 88 -9.21 20.97 6.83
N ASN A 89 -8.24 21.89 6.86
CA ASN A 89 -8.47 23.34 6.87
C ASN A 89 -8.12 24.04 5.55
N PHE A 90 -7.91 23.29 4.46
CA PHE A 90 -7.63 23.90 3.16
C PHE A 90 -8.93 24.18 2.38
N ASP A 91 -9.12 25.45 1.99
CA ASP A 91 -10.12 25.82 1.00
C ASP A 91 -9.70 25.27 -0.37
N PHE A 92 -10.30 24.15 -0.78
CA PHE A 92 -10.06 23.59 -2.11
C PHE A 92 -10.84 24.33 -3.18
N ASN A 93 -10.16 24.66 -4.28
CA ASN A 93 -10.85 25.12 -5.48
C ASN A 93 -11.74 23.99 -6.02
N TYR A 94 -13.04 24.25 -6.15
CA TYR A 94 -14.05 23.27 -6.59
C TYR A 94 -13.71 22.59 -7.93
N ASN A 95 -13.06 23.30 -8.86
CA ASN A 95 -12.69 22.73 -10.16
C ASN A 95 -11.56 21.69 -10.03
N VAL A 96 -10.68 21.83 -9.03
CA VAL A 96 -9.63 20.85 -8.75
C VAL A 96 -10.25 19.58 -8.18
N PHE A 97 -11.22 19.70 -7.27
CA PHE A 97 -11.96 18.55 -6.73
C PHE A 97 -12.65 17.73 -7.83
N ILE A 98 -13.40 18.37 -8.72
CA ILE A 98 -14.06 17.69 -9.85
C ILE A 98 -13.05 16.98 -10.75
N SER A 99 -11.89 17.60 -11.01
CA SER A 99 -10.86 17.01 -11.86
C SER A 99 -10.29 15.73 -11.27
N VAL A 100 -9.97 15.73 -9.96
CA VAL A 100 -9.45 14.56 -9.25
C VAL A 100 -10.51 13.45 -9.15
N ASP A 101 -11.76 13.77 -8.82
CA ASP A 101 -12.86 12.78 -8.75
C ASP A 101 -13.12 12.14 -10.12
N ARG A 102 -13.14 12.93 -11.21
CA ARG A 102 -13.29 12.40 -12.58
C ARG A 102 -12.14 11.48 -12.96
N TYR A 103 -10.91 11.83 -12.59
CA TYR A 103 -9.74 11.02 -12.88
C TYR A 103 -9.79 9.68 -12.12
N TYR A 104 -10.16 9.70 -10.83
CA TYR A 104 -10.33 8.49 -10.03
C TYR A 104 -11.42 7.58 -10.58
N ARG A 105 -12.59 8.13 -10.96
CA ARG A 105 -13.67 7.36 -11.58
C ARG A 105 -13.23 6.73 -12.90
N ALA A 106 -12.52 7.47 -13.75
CA ALA A 106 -12.04 6.94 -15.02
C ALA A 106 -11.08 5.75 -14.85
N ILE A 107 -10.19 5.79 -13.85
CA ILE A 107 -9.30 4.66 -13.53
C ILE A 107 -10.11 3.50 -12.96
N HIS A 108 -10.98 3.76 -11.99
CA HIS A 108 -11.83 2.76 -11.36
C HIS A 108 -12.67 1.99 -12.39
N ASP A 109 -13.35 2.70 -13.30
CA ASP A 109 -14.21 2.11 -14.33
C ASP A 109 -13.43 1.25 -15.33
N GLN A 110 -12.14 1.53 -15.54
CA GLN A 110 -11.26 0.75 -16.42
C GLN A 110 -10.60 -0.45 -15.75
N THR A 111 -10.56 -0.49 -14.42
CA THR A 111 -9.79 -1.49 -13.65
C THR A 111 -10.65 -2.53 -12.95
N ILE A 112 -11.96 -2.30 -12.81
CA ILE A 112 -12.93 -3.27 -12.25
C ILE A 112 -13.82 -3.84 -13.36
N THR A 113 -13.22 -4.27 -14.49
CA THR A 113 -13.91 -5.06 -15.52
C THR A 113 -13.30 -6.45 -15.65
#